data_AF-A0A0B7JVE4-F1
#
_entry.id   AF-A0A0B7JVE4-F1
#
_cell.length_a   1.000
_cell.length_b   1.000
_cell.length_c   1.000
_cell.angle_alpha   90.00
_cell.angle_beta   90.00
_cell.angle_gamma   90.00
#
_symmetry.space_group_name_H-M   'P 1'
#
loop_
_entity.id
_entity.type
_entity.pdbx_description
1 polymer ?
#
loop_
_entity_poly.entity_id
_entity_poly.type
_entity_poly.pdbx_seq_one_letter_code
_entity_poly.pdbx_strand_id
1 'polypeptide(L)'
;MPVGSRRRRVALRSNPNSLPFEQLPYQAFQEARKILAADREQKIAKINEEVEKIARIEAVEDSQFKGGPKMKATRLASLRKYVEELKIKADVNDPIVKKRFEDGLGDMNKPIYRYYAEKKWRSYDQRLITQRISQFHIVPDIIPKLVPTADVQLYFRKAKVAPGEIVDSLVSENPPRLRVQLFNPGERLVTVVVVDPDVPDVENDTFFKRCHYIAANIPLSPSDTSLPLSKIKADDQLALPWLPAFAQKGSPYHRMAIFLLEQLPGERVDVAKVKELYASSRDKFSLKSFQSKFRVRPFGFNMFRSVWDDNTAAGPVKLRGWEAKRQGPKYRQLWKYTKRIRGLSNARGWTKRK
;
A
#
# COMPACT_ATOMS: atom_id res chain seq x y z
N MET A 1 6.57 -23.24 -21.99
CA MET A 1 5.68 -22.28 -21.28
C MET A 1 4.25 -22.44 -21.80
N PRO A 2 3.20 -22.27 -20.97
CA PRO A 2 1.83 -22.34 -21.47
C PRO A 2 1.65 -21.24 -22.52
N VAL A 3 1.17 -21.61 -23.70
CA VAL A 3 1.00 -20.70 -24.85
C VAL A 3 -0.22 -19.80 -24.62
N GLY A 4 -0.18 -18.90 -23.62
CA GLY A 4 -1.17 -17.85 -23.35
C GLY A 4 -2.66 -18.19 -23.62
N SER A 5 -3.39 -17.22 -24.18
CA SER A 5 -4.82 -17.33 -24.49
C SER A 5 -5.14 -18.31 -25.63
N ARG A 6 -6.40 -18.77 -25.74
CA ARG A 6 -6.86 -19.61 -26.86
C ARG A 6 -6.58 -18.98 -28.22
N ARG A 7 -6.86 -17.66 -28.37
CA ARG A 7 -6.58 -16.90 -29.60
C ARG A 7 -5.10 -16.93 -29.97
N ARG A 8 -4.20 -16.74 -28.99
CA ARG A 8 -2.75 -16.80 -29.23
C ARG A 8 -2.32 -18.19 -29.73
N ARG A 9 -2.88 -19.26 -29.16
CA ARG A 9 -2.59 -20.64 -29.60
C ARG A 9 -3.03 -20.89 -31.04
N VAL A 10 -4.24 -20.43 -31.39
CA VAL A 10 -4.76 -20.58 -32.75
C VAL A 10 -3.88 -19.80 -33.74
N ALA A 11 -3.59 -18.53 -33.45
CA ALA A 11 -2.76 -17.69 -34.32
C ALA A 11 -1.35 -18.26 -34.57
N LEU A 12 -0.71 -18.83 -33.53
CA LEU A 12 0.61 -19.45 -33.66
C LEU A 12 0.57 -20.77 -34.44
N ARG A 13 -0.52 -21.53 -34.36
CA ARG A 13 -0.70 -22.76 -35.14
C ARG A 13 -1.02 -22.47 -36.60
N SER A 14 -1.84 -21.46 -36.86
CA SER A 14 -2.24 -21.07 -38.22
C SER A 14 -1.11 -20.35 -38.98
N ASN A 15 -0.17 -19.72 -38.27
CA ASN A 15 1.01 -19.07 -38.86
C ASN A 15 2.30 -19.55 -38.17
N PRO A 16 2.82 -20.73 -38.53
CA PRO A 16 4.04 -21.28 -37.92
C PRO A 16 5.29 -20.43 -38.20
N ASN A 17 5.34 -19.71 -39.33
CA ASN A 17 6.44 -18.80 -39.72
C ASN A 17 6.13 -17.32 -39.41
N SER A 18 5.45 -17.03 -38.30
CA SER A 18 5.06 -15.66 -37.96
C SER A 18 6.28 -14.76 -37.73
N LEU A 19 6.36 -13.64 -38.45
CA LEU A 19 7.37 -12.60 -38.23
C LEU A 19 7.29 -12.02 -36.81
N PRO A 20 8.42 -11.56 -36.23
CA PRO A 20 8.41 -10.73 -35.04
C PRO A 20 7.47 -9.54 -35.21
N PHE A 21 6.79 -9.14 -34.12
CA PHE A 21 5.83 -8.02 -34.15
C PHE A 21 6.40 -6.74 -34.76
N GLU A 22 7.68 -6.49 -34.51
CA GLU A 22 8.42 -5.36 -35.04
C GLU A 22 8.63 -5.42 -36.56
N GLN A 23 8.72 -6.61 -37.15
CA GLN A 23 9.05 -6.82 -38.56
C GLN A 23 7.79 -6.95 -39.44
N LEU A 24 6.61 -6.67 -38.89
CA LEU A 24 5.36 -6.72 -39.66
C LEU A 24 5.38 -5.68 -40.80
N PRO A 25 5.15 -6.07 -42.06
CA PRO A 25 5.37 -5.21 -43.23
C PRO A 25 4.23 -4.21 -43.49
N TYR A 26 3.83 -3.48 -42.45
CA TYR A 26 2.86 -2.38 -42.57
C TYR A 26 3.60 -1.05 -42.72
N GLN A 27 3.35 -0.32 -43.81
CA GLN A 27 4.08 0.91 -44.16
C GLN A 27 4.05 1.94 -43.02
N ALA A 28 2.87 2.39 -42.61
CA ALA A 28 2.71 3.41 -41.56
C ALA A 28 3.34 2.98 -40.23
N PHE A 29 3.31 1.69 -39.91
CA PHE A 29 3.95 1.13 -38.72
C PHE A 29 5.48 1.21 -38.81
N GLN A 30 6.07 0.82 -39.94
CA GLN A 30 7.52 0.88 -40.12
C GLN A 30 8.04 2.32 -40.19
N GLU A 31 7.33 3.22 -40.85
CA GLU A 31 7.67 4.66 -40.87
C GLU A 31 7.63 5.26 -39.47
N ALA A 32 6.56 4.99 -38.69
CA ALA A 32 6.49 5.43 -37.30
C ALA A 32 7.65 4.87 -36.46
N ARG A 33 8.02 3.60 -36.64
CA ARG A 33 9.16 3.00 -35.93
C ARG A 33 10.48 3.68 -36.26
N LYS A 34 10.71 4.10 -37.51
CA LYS A 34 11.92 4.87 -37.88
C LYS A 34 11.99 6.19 -37.12
N ILE A 35 10.87 6.90 -37.00
CA ILE A 35 10.79 8.15 -36.22
C ILE A 35 11.12 7.90 -34.75
N LEU A 36 10.54 6.84 -34.15
CA LEU A 36 10.78 6.50 -32.75
C LEU A 36 12.22 6.05 -32.49
N ALA A 37 12.83 5.32 -33.42
CA ALA A 37 14.23 4.90 -33.33
C ALA A 37 15.17 6.12 -33.32
N ALA A 38 14.95 7.08 -34.22
CA ALA A 38 15.72 8.32 -34.26
C ALA A 38 15.56 9.16 -32.99
N ASP A 39 14.32 9.32 -32.46
CA ASP A 39 14.11 10.03 -31.19
C ASP A 39 14.81 9.32 -30.01
N ARG A 40 14.78 7.98 -29.98
CA ARG A 40 15.45 7.18 -28.96
C ARG A 40 16.96 7.36 -28.99
N GLU A 41 17.58 7.35 -30.16
CA GLU A 41 19.02 7.63 -30.33
C GLU A 41 19.39 9.02 -29.79
N GLN A 42 18.57 10.03 -30.08
CA GLN A 42 18.75 11.37 -29.52
C GLN A 42 18.64 11.38 -27.99
N LYS A 43 17.72 10.62 -27.39
CA LYS A 43 17.64 10.53 -25.92
C LYS A 43 18.87 9.83 -25.34
N ILE A 44 19.37 8.78 -25.97
CA ILE A 44 20.56 8.05 -25.53
C ILE A 44 21.79 8.95 -25.58
N ALA A 45 21.97 9.70 -26.67
CA ALA A 45 23.07 10.67 -26.78
C ALA A 45 23.02 11.70 -25.63
N LYS A 46 21.83 12.24 -25.33
CA LYS A 46 21.64 13.17 -24.20
C LYS A 46 21.89 12.51 -22.85
N ILE A 47 21.50 11.25 -22.66
CA ILE A 47 21.79 10.51 -21.42
C ILE A 47 23.30 10.42 -21.21
N ASN A 48 24.05 10.06 -22.24
CA ASN A 48 25.51 9.95 -22.15
C ASN A 48 26.15 11.32 -21.81
N GLU A 49 25.72 12.39 -22.48
CA GLU A 49 26.19 13.75 -22.21
C GLU A 49 25.94 14.17 -20.75
N GLU A 50 24.74 13.90 -20.22
CA GLU A 50 24.39 14.24 -18.84
C GLU A 50 25.11 13.36 -17.81
N VAL A 51 25.35 12.09 -18.12
CA VAL A 51 26.16 11.19 -17.28
C VAL A 51 27.61 11.67 -17.23
N GLU A 52 28.18 12.09 -18.35
CA GLU A 52 29.52 12.70 -18.38
C GLU A 52 29.57 14.02 -17.60
N LYS A 53 28.51 14.84 -17.63
CA LYS A 53 28.40 16.04 -16.79
C LYS A 53 28.35 15.68 -15.31
N ILE A 54 27.61 14.63 -14.93
CA ILE A 54 27.56 14.13 -13.55
C ILE A 54 28.96 13.69 -13.11
N ALA A 55 29.64 12.86 -13.91
CA ALA A 55 30.99 12.38 -13.60
C ALA A 55 31.99 13.53 -13.43
N ARG A 56 31.93 14.54 -14.31
CA ARG A 56 32.76 15.76 -14.19
C ARG A 56 32.51 16.52 -12.89
N ILE A 57 31.24 16.66 -12.48
CA ILE A 57 30.90 17.38 -11.24
C ILE A 57 31.29 16.55 -10.01
N GLU A 58 31.15 15.23 -10.05
CA GLU A 58 31.54 14.34 -8.95
C GLU A 58 33.05 14.36 -8.69
N ALA A 59 33.86 14.46 -9.74
CA ALA A 59 35.32 14.53 -9.65
C ALA A 59 35.87 15.84 -9.02
N VAL A 60 35.10 16.93 -9.06
CA VAL A 60 35.49 18.21 -8.44
C VAL A 60 35.32 18.12 -6.93
N GLU A 61 36.34 18.47 -6.14
CA GLU A 61 36.21 18.49 -4.68
C GLU A 61 35.16 19.49 -4.18
N ASP A 62 34.54 19.17 -3.04
CA ASP A 62 33.46 19.99 -2.45
C ASP A 62 33.90 21.41 -2.08
N SER A 63 35.19 21.57 -1.74
CA SER A 63 35.84 22.85 -1.40
C SER A 63 36.02 23.76 -2.61
N GLN A 64 36.22 23.17 -3.79
CA GLN A 64 36.48 23.88 -5.05
C GLN A 64 35.20 24.17 -5.83
N PHE A 65 34.07 23.56 -5.44
CA PHE A 65 32.80 23.78 -6.12
C PHE A 65 32.20 25.15 -5.77
N LYS A 66 32.01 25.99 -6.79
CA LYS A 66 31.38 27.31 -6.65
C LYS A 66 29.96 27.17 -6.06
N GLY A 67 29.76 27.69 -4.86
CA GLY A 67 28.49 27.57 -4.11
C GLY A 67 28.45 26.49 -3.03
N GLY A 68 29.58 25.81 -2.79
CA GLY A 68 29.77 24.88 -1.69
C GLY A 68 29.08 23.51 -1.84
N PRO A 69 29.18 22.65 -0.82
CA PRO A 69 28.77 21.24 -0.89
C PRO A 69 27.25 21.06 -1.11
N LYS A 70 26.44 21.94 -0.51
CA LYS A 70 24.97 21.90 -0.66
C LYS A 70 24.53 22.16 -2.10
N MET A 71 25.17 23.10 -2.79
CA MET A 71 24.83 23.43 -4.17
C MET A 71 25.27 22.30 -5.12
N LYS A 72 26.45 21.73 -4.89
CA LYS A 72 26.93 20.54 -5.61
C LYS A 72 25.94 19.38 -5.50
N ALA A 73 25.52 19.04 -4.27
CA ALA A 73 24.56 17.97 -4.01
C ALA A 73 23.21 18.22 -4.71
N THR A 74 22.70 19.46 -4.68
CA THR A 74 21.44 19.85 -5.34
C THR A 74 21.54 19.74 -6.86
N ARG A 75 22.66 20.18 -7.44
CA ARG A 75 22.93 20.07 -8.88
C ARG A 75 23.02 18.61 -9.32
N LEU A 76 23.76 17.77 -8.59
CA LEU A 76 23.85 16.34 -8.85
C LEU A 76 22.48 15.65 -8.75
N ALA A 77 21.69 15.96 -7.71
CA ALA A 77 20.34 15.42 -7.58
C ALA A 77 19.44 15.78 -8.77
N SER A 78 19.53 17.03 -9.25
CA SER A 78 18.76 17.50 -10.41
C SER A 78 19.17 16.80 -11.70
N LEU A 79 20.47 16.66 -11.96
CA LEU A 79 21.00 15.96 -13.13
C LEU A 79 20.64 14.47 -13.12
N ARG A 80 20.80 13.79 -11.96
CA ARG A 80 20.41 12.39 -11.79
C ARG A 80 18.91 12.19 -12.06
N LYS A 81 18.06 13.08 -11.54
CA LYS A 81 16.62 13.06 -11.82
C LYS A 81 16.33 13.22 -13.32
N TYR A 82 17.00 14.16 -13.99
CA TYR A 82 16.82 14.38 -15.43
C TYR A 82 17.26 13.17 -16.26
N VAL A 83 18.37 12.51 -15.89
CA VAL A 83 18.81 11.25 -16.52
C VAL A 83 17.76 10.16 -16.36
N GLU A 84 17.17 9.98 -15.18
CA GLU A 84 16.09 9.01 -14.97
C GLU A 84 14.85 9.31 -15.82
N GLU A 85 14.49 10.60 -15.96
CA GLU A 85 13.40 11.01 -16.86
C GLU A 85 13.71 10.72 -18.34
N LEU A 86 14.95 10.94 -18.78
CA LEU A 86 15.38 10.63 -20.15
C LEU A 86 15.36 9.12 -20.42
N LYS A 87 15.78 8.29 -19.46
CA LYS A 87 15.69 6.81 -19.55
C LYS A 87 14.25 6.36 -19.78
N ILE A 88 13.29 6.97 -19.07
CA ILE A 88 11.86 6.68 -19.27
C ILE A 88 11.42 7.13 -20.66
N LYS A 89 11.75 8.37 -21.07
CA LYS A 89 11.37 8.92 -22.38
C LYS A 89 11.94 8.13 -23.56
N ALA A 90 13.11 7.53 -23.42
CA ALA A 90 13.74 6.72 -24.46
C ALA A 90 12.93 5.45 -24.79
N ASP A 91 12.30 4.83 -23.79
CA ASP A 91 11.62 3.54 -23.94
C ASP A 91 10.08 3.65 -23.86
N VAL A 92 9.52 4.82 -23.53
CA VAL A 92 8.06 5.00 -23.38
C VAL A 92 7.30 4.73 -24.68
N ASN A 93 7.88 5.04 -25.83
CA ASN A 93 7.22 4.83 -27.12
C ASN A 93 7.49 3.44 -27.73
N ASP A 94 8.23 2.57 -27.03
CA ASP A 94 8.50 1.20 -27.51
C ASP A 94 7.24 0.31 -27.34
N PRO A 95 6.69 -0.23 -28.44
CA PRO A 95 5.49 -1.06 -28.37
C PRO A 95 5.74 -2.42 -27.70
N ILE A 96 6.95 -3.00 -27.78
CA ILE A 96 7.29 -4.23 -27.06
C ILE A 96 7.31 -3.98 -25.56
N VAL A 97 7.89 -2.85 -25.11
CA VAL A 97 7.92 -2.51 -23.69
C VAL A 97 6.50 -2.37 -23.14
N LYS A 98 5.62 -1.65 -23.86
CA LYS A 98 4.21 -1.54 -23.48
C LYS A 98 3.51 -2.91 -23.42
N LYS A 99 3.71 -3.75 -24.43
CA LYS A 99 3.15 -5.11 -24.46
C LYS A 99 3.64 -5.96 -23.28
N ARG A 100 4.95 -5.96 -23.00
CA ARG A 100 5.53 -6.71 -21.86
C ARG A 100 4.96 -6.24 -20.52
N PHE A 101 4.73 -4.94 -20.37
CA PHE A 101 4.08 -4.38 -19.18
C PHE A 101 2.63 -4.89 -19.05
N GLU A 102 1.84 -4.80 -20.12
CA GLU A 102 0.44 -5.24 -20.13
C GLU A 102 0.28 -6.75 -19.90
N ASP A 103 1.22 -7.54 -20.43
CA ASP A 103 1.31 -8.99 -20.20
C ASP A 103 1.75 -9.36 -18.76
N GLY A 104 2.16 -8.38 -17.94
CA GLY A 104 2.65 -8.59 -16.58
C GLY A 104 4.05 -9.19 -16.48
N LEU A 105 4.81 -9.15 -17.58
CA LEU A 105 6.20 -9.66 -17.71
C LEU A 105 7.24 -8.53 -17.63
N GLY A 106 6.82 -7.33 -17.24
CA GLY A 106 7.69 -6.17 -17.08
C GLY A 106 8.62 -6.33 -15.87
N ASP A 107 9.90 -6.01 -16.07
CA ASP A 107 10.90 -6.04 -15.01
C ASP A 107 10.86 -4.74 -14.19
N MET A 108 10.37 -4.81 -12.95
CA MET A 108 10.24 -3.65 -12.06
C MET A 108 11.60 -3.05 -11.64
N ASN A 109 12.74 -3.67 -11.94
CA ASN A 109 14.05 -3.04 -11.77
C ASN A 109 14.33 -1.97 -12.83
N LYS A 110 13.63 -1.99 -13.98
CA LYS A 110 13.77 -0.93 -14.99
C LYS A 110 12.82 0.24 -14.73
N PRO A 111 13.27 1.49 -14.87
CA PRO A 111 12.45 2.68 -14.60
C PRO A 111 11.13 2.72 -15.39
N ILE A 112 11.15 2.28 -16.66
CA ILE A 112 9.98 2.36 -17.53
C ILE A 112 8.79 1.53 -17.04
N TYR A 113 9.03 0.32 -16.52
CA TYR A 113 7.96 -0.54 -16.00
C TYR A 113 7.39 0.00 -14.69
N ARG A 114 8.24 0.57 -13.82
CA ARG A 114 7.78 1.27 -12.60
C ARG A 114 6.95 2.50 -12.94
N TYR A 115 7.37 3.28 -13.92
CA TYR A 115 6.62 4.44 -14.42
C TYR A 115 5.23 4.02 -14.92
N TYR A 116 5.13 2.96 -15.72
CA TYR A 116 3.84 2.45 -16.17
C TYR A 116 2.97 1.91 -15.03
N ALA A 117 3.57 1.19 -14.08
CA ALA A 117 2.87 0.71 -12.90
C ALA A 117 2.31 1.87 -12.07
N GLU A 118 3.10 2.91 -11.85
CA GLU A 118 2.70 4.12 -11.12
C GLU A 118 1.59 4.87 -11.86
N LYS A 119 1.73 5.08 -13.17
CA LYS A 119 0.72 5.73 -14.00
C LYS A 119 -0.62 4.99 -13.95
N LYS A 120 -0.59 3.65 -14.04
CA LYS A 120 -1.78 2.80 -13.91
C LYS A 120 -2.40 2.94 -12.52
N TRP A 121 -1.60 2.86 -11.46
CA TRP A 121 -2.08 3.00 -10.09
C TRP A 121 -2.70 4.38 -9.81
N ARG A 122 -2.05 5.46 -10.26
CA ARG A 122 -2.56 6.85 -10.12
C ARG A 122 -3.86 7.10 -10.89
N SER A 123 -4.13 6.32 -11.94
CA SER A 123 -5.35 6.48 -12.73
C SER A 123 -6.62 6.14 -11.95
N TYR A 124 -6.57 5.18 -11.03
CA TYR A 124 -7.75 4.70 -10.30
C TYR A 124 -7.46 4.33 -8.84
N ASP A 125 -6.61 3.32 -8.61
CA ASP A 125 -6.40 2.73 -7.28
C ASP A 125 -5.94 3.75 -6.24
N GLN A 126 -5.03 4.66 -6.59
CA GLN A 126 -4.60 5.75 -5.70
C GLN A 126 -5.79 6.63 -5.30
N ARG A 127 -6.66 7.00 -6.26
CA ARG A 127 -7.83 7.87 -6.02
C ARG A 127 -8.83 7.19 -5.11
N LEU A 128 -9.05 5.90 -5.30
CA LEU A 128 -9.89 5.08 -4.43
C LEU A 128 -9.33 5.07 -3.00
N ILE A 129 -8.03 4.82 -2.82
CA ILE A 129 -7.41 4.84 -1.49
C ILE A 129 -7.49 6.23 -0.85
N THR A 130 -7.20 7.30 -1.58
CA THR A 130 -7.32 8.67 -1.09
C THR A 130 -8.76 8.99 -0.65
N GLN A 131 -9.76 8.56 -1.44
CA GLN A 131 -11.16 8.68 -1.06
C GLN A 131 -11.44 7.94 0.25
N ARG A 132 -10.96 6.71 0.41
CA ARG A 132 -11.18 5.89 1.61
C ARG A 132 -10.51 6.48 2.85
N ILE A 133 -9.29 7.02 2.72
CA ILE A 133 -8.59 7.71 3.81
C ILE A 133 -9.43 8.88 4.34
N SER A 134 -10.01 9.68 3.45
CA SER A 134 -10.85 10.82 3.81
C SER A 134 -12.22 10.38 4.33
N GLN A 135 -12.92 9.51 3.60
CA GLN A 135 -14.27 9.03 3.94
C GLN A 135 -14.31 8.33 5.31
N PHE A 136 -13.28 7.54 5.61
CA PHE A 136 -13.17 6.84 6.88
C PHE A 136 -12.36 7.61 7.92
N HIS A 137 -12.11 8.91 7.73
CA HIS A 137 -11.44 9.78 8.71
C HIS A 137 -10.12 9.21 9.26
N ILE A 138 -9.41 8.40 8.47
CA ILE A 138 -8.09 7.87 8.85
C ILE A 138 -7.13 9.03 9.12
N VAL A 139 -7.26 10.07 8.29
CA VAL A 139 -6.83 11.43 8.57
C VAL A 139 -8.08 12.22 8.95
N PRO A 140 -8.15 12.87 10.14
CA PRO A 140 -7.07 13.10 11.10
C PRO A 140 -6.96 12.07 12.24
N ASP A 141 -7.90 11.12 12.38
CA ASP A 141 -8.06 10.34 13.62
C ASP A 141 -6.80 9.59 14.03
N ILE A 142 -6.15 8.90 13.09
CA ILE A 142 -4.97 8.07 13.38
C ILE A 142 -3.69 8.90 13.20
N ILE A 143 -3.62 9.66 12.11
CA ILE A 143 -2.44 10.43 11.70
C ILE A 143 -2.85 11.75 11.05
N PRO A 144 -2.10 12.86 11.26
CA PRO A 144 -2.48 14.16 10.71
C PRO A 144 -2.37 14.27 9.19
N LYS A 145 -1.47 13.52 8.55
CA LYS A 145 -1.27 13.56 7.09
C LYS A 145 -0.81 12.20 6.59
N LEU A 146 -1.40 11.78 5.49
CA LEU A 146 -1.05 10.54 4.80
C LEU A 146 -1.19 10.74 3.29
N VAL A 147 -0.09 10.58 2.57
CA VAL A 147 -0.09 10.59 1.10
C VAL A 147 0.53 9.25 0.66
N PRO A 148 -0.29 8.29 0.21
CA PRO A 148 0.24 7.03 -0.30
C PRO A 148 1.14 7.27 -1.51
N THR A 149 2.28 6.60 -1.54
CA THR A 149 3.27 6.59 -2.64
C THR A 149 3.59 5.17 -3.12
N ALA A 150 2.94 4.15 -2.56
CA ALA A 150 3.00 2.76 -3.01
C ALA A 150 1.59 2.17 -3.10
N ASP A 151 1.39 1.23 -4.02
CA ASP A 151 0.17 0.43 -4.05
C ASP A 151 0.25 -0.67 -2.99
N VAL A 152 -0.79 -0.79 -2.17
CA VAL A 152 -0.91 -1.81 -1.13
C VAL A 152 -2.23 -2.52 -1.33
N GLN A 153 -2.17 -3.79 -1.73
CA GLN A 153 -3.36 -4.61 -1.93
C GLN A 153 -3.45 -5.68 -0.84
N LEU A 154 -4.65 -5.82 -0.27
CA LEU A 154 -4.93 -6.73 0.82
C LEU A 154 -5.54 -8.04 0.29
N TYR A 155 -5.02 -9.17 0.75
CA TYR A 155 -5.55 -10.49 0.46
C TYR A 155 -5.72 -11.29 1.75
N PHE A 156 -6.90 -11.84 1.98
CA PHE A 156 -7.07 -12.94 2.93
C PHE A 156 -7.17 -14.24 2.16
N ARG A 157 -6.33 -15.21 2.53
CA ARG A 157 -6.15 -16.46 1.77
C ARG A 157 -5.83 -16.16 0.30
N LYS A 158 -6.77 -16.44 -0.62
CA LYS A 158 -6.64 -16.19 -2.06
C LYS A 158 -7.50 -15.00 -2.55
N ALA A 159 -8.41 -14.49 -1.72
CA ALA A 159 -9.35 -13.45 -2.10
C ALA A 159 -8.74 -12.06 -1.90
N LYS A 160 -8.86 -11.20 -2.92
CA LYS A 160 -8.53 -9.78 -2.81
C LYS A 160 -9.66 -9.09 -2.06
N VAL A 161 -9.32 -8.34 -1.02
CA VAL A 161 -10.28 -7.52 -0.28
C VAL A 161 -10.24 -6.09 -0.79
N ALA A 162 -11.40 -5.52 -1.05
CA ALA A 162 -11.50 -4.13 -1.49
C ALA A 162 -11.21 -3.19 -0.31
N PRO A 163 -10.57 -2.02 -0.54
CA PRO A 163 -10.27 -1.09 0.53
C PRO A 163 -11.54 -0.59 1.24
N GLY A 164 -11.62 -0.85 2.54
CA GLY A 164 -12.77 -0.53 3.39
C GLY A 164 -13.90 -1.56 3.32
N GLU A 165 -13.73 -2.72 2.71
CA GLU A 165 -14.72 -3.81 2.76
C GLU A 165 -14.88 -4.35 4.18
N ILE A 166 -16.09 -4.83 4.53
CA ILE A 166 -16.33 -5.51 5.79
C ILE A 166 -15.92 -6.98 5.62
N VAL A 167 -15.04 -7.44 6.50
CA VAL A 167 -14.48 -8.81 6.47
C VAL A 167 -15.02 -9.58 7.67
N ASP A 168 -15.46 -10.81 7.42
CA ASP A 168 -15.91 -11.78 8.43
C ASP A 168 -14.77 -12.10 9.42
N SER A 169 -15.11 -12.25 10.69
CA SER A 169 -14.13 -12.55 11.75
C SER A 169 -13.34 -13.84 11.46
N LEU A 170 -13.95 -14.88 10.89
CA LEU A 170 -13.25 -16.13 10.49
C LEU A 170 -12.22 -15.90 9.39
N VAL A 171 -12.51 -14.98 8.47
CA VAL A 171 -11.58 -14.65 7.38
C VAL A 171 -10.38 -13.89 7.92
N SER A 172 -10.62 -12.97 8.87
CA SER A 172 -9.59 -12.14 9.51
C SER A 172 -8.88 -12.79 10.70
N GLU A 173 -9.26 -14.02 11.07
CA GLU A 173 -8.61 -14.80 12.12
C GLU A 173 -7.12 -14.99 11.84
N ASN A 174 -6.78 -15.27 10.58
CA ASN A 174 -5.40 -15.47 10.14
C ASN A 174 -4.81 -14.18 9.55
N PRO A 175 -3.49 -13.94 9.71
CA PRO A 175 -2.86 -12.75 9.16
C PRO A 175 -3.02 -12.68 7.63
N PRO A 176 -3.30 -11.49 7.07
CA PRO A 176 -3.42 -11.34 5.63
C PRO A 176 -2.07 -11.43 4.90
N ARG A 177 -2.14 -11.54 3.58
CA ARG A 177 -1.02 -11.26 2.68
C ARG A 177 -1.22 -9.88 2.06
N LEU A 178 -0.18 -9.06 2.14
CA LEU A 178 -0.12 -7.78 1.44
C LEU A 178 0.62 -7.99 0.12
N ARG A 179 0.14 -7.37 -0.95
CA ARG A 179 0.91 -7.18 -2.18
C ARG A 179 1.25 -5.71 -2.30
N VAL A 180 2.53 -5.40 -2.26
CA VAL A 180 3.04 -4.02 -2.18
C VAL A 180 3.84 -3.73 -3.45
N GLN A 181 3.40 -2.76 -4.25
CA GLN A 181 4.17 -2.31 -5.41
C GLN A 181 4.86 -0.99 -5.08
N LEU A 182 6.20 -1.01 -5.13
CA LEU A 182 7.02 0.19 -5.07
C LEU A 182 7.28 0.75 -6.47
N PHE A 183 7.28 2.08 -6.59
CA PHE A 183 7.57 2.79 -7.84
C PHE A 183 8.97 3.42 -7.85
N ASN A 184 9.59 3.59 -6.68
CA ASN A 184 10.97 4.06 -6.54
C ASN A 184 11.96 2.88 -6.66
N PRO A 185 13.17 3.10 -7.18
CA PRO A 185 14.21 2.09 -7.19
C PRO A 185 14.77 1.82 -5.79
N GLY A 186 15.48 0.69 -5.67
CA GLY A 186 16.22 0.33 -4.48
C GLY A 186 15.44 -0.56 -3.51
N GLU A 187 16.19 -1.30 -2.71
CA GLU A 187 15.66 -2.05 -1.58
C GLU A 187 15.60 -1.13 -0.35
N ARG A 188 14.57 -1.31 0.48
CA ARG A 188 14.42 -0.57 1.73
C ARG A 188 13.76 -1.44 2.79
N LEU A 189 14.03 -1.09 4.05
CA LEU A 189 13.37 -1.70 5.19
C LEU A 189 12.05 -1.01 5.46
N VAL A 190 11.02 -1.82 5.68
CA VAL A 190 9.67 -1.34 5.98
C VAL A 190 9.17 -1.93 7.29
N THR A 191 8.28 -1.17 7.92
CA THR A 191 7.55 -1.56 9.13
C THR A 191 6.06 -1.57 8.82
N VAL A 192 5.39 -2.68 9.09
CA VAL A 192 3.94 -2.83 8.96
C VAL A 192 3.31 -2.66 10.33
N VAL A 193 2.31 -1.79 10.42
CA VAL A 193 1.52 -1.57 11.64
C VAL A 193 0.04 -1.67 11.31
N VAL A 194 -0.70 -2.44 12.11
CA VAL A 194 -2.16 -2.55 12.01
C VAL A 194 -2.81 -1.98 13.26
N VAL A 195 -3.71 -1.02 13.08
CA VAL A 195 -4.34 -0.26 14.15
C VAL A 195 -5.86 -0.31 13.99
N ASP A 196 -6.55 -0.57 15.10
CA ASP A 196 -7.98 -0.37 15.26
C ASP A 196 -8.20 0.93 16.08
N PRO A 197 -8.76 1.99 15.50
CA PRO A 197 -9.04 3.23 16.22
C PRO A 197 -10.38 3.27 16.95
N ASP A 198 -11.23 2.25 16.79
CA ASP A 198 -12.65 2.30 17.17
C ASP A 198 -12.96 1.39 18.37
N VAL A 199 -11.97 1.11 19.22
CA VAL A 199 -12.20 0.28 20.42
C VAL A 199 -12.92 1.12 21.49
N PRO A 200 -14.11 0.71 21.96
CA PRO A 200 -14.89 1.51 22.89
C PRO A 200 -14.26 1.57 24.29
N ASP A 201 -14.08 2.79 24.80
CA ASP A 201 -13.78 3.10 26.20
C ASP A 201 -15.06 3.50 26.92
N VAL A 202 -15.68 2.56 27.60
CA VAL A 202 -16.98 2.80 28.25
C VAL A 202 -16.84 3.65 29.51
N GLU A 203 -15.67 3.68 30.13
CA GLU A 203 -15.45 4.48 31.35
C GLU A 203 -15.34 5.97 31.01
N ASN A 204 -14.68 6.28 29.90
CA ASN A 204 -14.45 7.65 29.45
C ASN A 204 -15.41 8.12 28.34
N ASP A 205 -16.41 7.30 27.96
CA ASP A 205 -17.34 7.55 26.85
C ASP A 205 -16.64 7.99 25.54
N THR A 206 -15.52 7.32 25.24
CA THR A 206 -14.68 7.65 24.06
C THR A 206 -14.22 6.37 23.35
N PHE A 207 -13.39 6.51 22.32
CA PHE A 207 -12.71 5.39 21.68
C PHE A 207 -11.20 5.49 21.92
N PHE A 208 -10.55 4.35 22.07
CA PHE A 208 -9.09 4.26 22.06
C PHE A 208 -8.58 3.42 20.90
N LYS A 209 -7.29 3.59 20.61
CA LYS A 209 -6.61 2.88 19.54
C LYS A 209 -5.95 1.62 20.07
N ARG A 210 -6.16 0.48 19.42
CA ARG A 210 -5.52 -0.80 19.73
C ARG A 210 -4.61 -1.22 18.58
N CYS A 211 -3.43 -1.72 18.90
CA CYS A 211 -2.54 -2.28 17.90
C CYS A 211 -2.77 -3.78 17.71
N HIS A 212 -3.07 -4.19 16.49
CA HIS A 212 -3.31 -5.59 16.14
C HIS A 212 -2.04 -6.30 15.66
N TYR A 213 -1.09 -5.59 15.08
CA TYR A 213 0.12 -6.18 14.52
C TYR A 213 1.24 -5.14 14.35
N ILE A 214 2.47 -5.52 14.68
CA ILE A 214 3.68 -4.76 14.34
C ILE A 214 4.77 -5.73 13.90
N ALA A 215 5.29 -5.50 12.69
CA ALA A 215 6.52 -6.11 12.23
C ALA A 215 7.41 -5.06 11.57
N ALA A 216 8.70 -5.08 11.86
CA ALA A 216 9.69 -4.15 11.36
C ALA A 216 10.82 -4.85 10.62
N ASN A 217 11.71 -4.08 10.01
CA ASN A 217 12.94 -4.55 9.35
C ASN A 217 12.65 -5.56 8.23
N ILE A 218 11.54 -5.35 7.53
CA ILE A 218 11.13 -6.19 6.41
C ILE A 218 11.79 -5.63 5.14
N PRO A 219 12.67 -6.38 4.47
CA PRO A 219 13.20 -5.95 3.18
C PRO A 219 12.09 -5.94 2.14
N LEU A 220 12.00 -4.86 1.37
CA LEU A 220 11.07 -4.72 0.26
C LEU A 220 11.77 -4.08 -0.93
N SER A 221 11.55 -4.66 -2.10
CA SER A 221 12.09 -4.18 -3.38
C SER A 221 10.97 -4.02 -4.41
N PRO A 222 11.18 -3.29 -5.52
CA PRO A 222 10.16 -3.15 -6.56
C PRO A 222 9.83 -4.46 -7.27
N SER A 223 10.76 -5.43 -7.27
CA SER A 223 10.61 -6.74 -7.91
C SER A 223 9.94 -7.77 -6.99
N ASP A 224 10.21 -7.73 -5.68
CA ASP A 224 9.52 -8.56 -4.70
C ASP A 224 8.35 -7.81 -4.05
N THR A 225 7.14 -8.12 -4.53
CA THR A 225 5.92 -7.42 -4.13
C THR A 225 5.09 -8.19 -3.10
N SER A 226 5.46 -9.43 -2.77
CA SER A 226 4.60 -10.30 -1.96
C SER A 226 5.03 -10.31 -0.49
N LEU A 227 4.19 -9.75 0.39
CA LEU A 227 4.44 -9.66 1.81
C LEU A 227 3.38 -10.43 2.65
N PRO A 228 3.53 -11.74 2.83
CA PRO A 228 2.65 -12.55 3.68
C PRO A 228 2.98 -12.36 5.16
N LEU A 229 2.11 -11.69 5.93
CA LEU A 229 2.37 -11.38 7.34
C LEU A 229 2.53 -12.64 8.21
N SER A 230 1.87 -13.74 7.83
CA SER A 230 1.99 -15.05 8.49
C SER A 230 3.40 -15.67 8.45
N LYS A 231 4.24 -15.25 7.50
CA LYS A 231 5.61 -15.79 7.35
C LYS A 231 6.65 -15.00 8.16
N ILE A 232 6.28 -13.82 8.66
CA ILE A 232 7.18 -12.99 9.46
C ILE A 232 7.16 -13.53 10.88
N LYS A 233 8.20 -14.30 11.22
CA LYS A 233 8.35 -14.97 12.51
C LYS A 233 9.67 -14.67 13.22
N ALA A 234 10.60 -14.03 12.52
CA ALA A 234 11.93 -13.73 13.06
C ALA A 234 11.82 -12.73 14.22
N ASP A 235 12.59 -12.97 15.29
CA ASP A 235 12.51 -12.17 16.51
C ASP A 235 12.99 -10.72 16.34
N ASP A 236 13.85 -10.49 15.35
CA ASP A 236 14.37 -9.18 14.94
C ASP A 236 13.44 -8.43 13.96
N GLN A 237 12.29 -9.04 13.64
CA GLN A 237 11.27 -8.47 12.76
C GLN A 237 9.90 -8.38 13.44
N LEU A 238 9.41 -9.48 13.99
CA LEU A 238 8.07 -9.55 14.58
C LEU A 238 8.07 -8.97 15.99
N ALA A 239 7.44 -7.81 16.18
CA ALA A 239 7.31 -7.19 17.48
C ALA A 239 6.00 -7.57 18.18
N LEU A 240 4.87 -7.42 17.48
CA LEU A 240 3.55 -7.79 17.99
C LEU A 240 2.89 -8.76 17.01
N PRO A 241 2.60 -10.03 17.42
CA PRO A 241 1.95 -11.00 16.56
C PRO A 241 0.52 -10.58 16.26
N TRP A 242 -0.02 -11.14 15.17
CA TRP A 242 -1.37 -10.82 14.69
C TRP A 242 -2.41 -11.11 15.76
N LEU A 243 -3.17 -10.09 16.11
CA LEU A 243 -4.41 -10.22 16.84
C LEU A 243 -5.54 -10.19 15.81
N PRO A 244 -6.39 -11.24 15.73
CA PRO A 244 -7.58 -11.24 14.89
C PRO A 244 -8.38 -9.94 15.03
N ALA A 245 -8.96 -9.47 13.94
CA ALA A 245 -9.86 -8.33 14.01
C ALA A 245 -11.18 -8.78 14.66
N PHE A 246 -11.70 -8.01 15.61
CA PHE A 246 -12.98 -8.27 16.24
C PHE A 246 -13.65 -6.95 16.63
N ALA A 247 -14.97 -6.98 16.75
CA ALA A 247 -15.78 -5.89 17.25
C ALA A 247 -16.76 -6.44 18.29
N GLN A 248 -17.08 -5.66 19.32
CA GLN A 248 -18.03 -6.12 20.34
C GLN A 248 -19.46 -6.10 19.82
N LYS A 249 -20.31 -6.99 20.34
CA LYS A 249 -21.73 -7.01 19.98
C LYS A 249 -22.40 -5.69 20.31
N GLY A 250 -22.89 -5.01 19.28
CA GLY A 250 -23.57 -3.72 19.40
C GLY A 250 -22.66 -2.50 19.36
N SER A 251 -21.33 -2.65 19.21
CA SER A 251 -20.48 -1.56 18.74
C SER A 251 -20.69 -1.34 17.22
N PRO A 252 -20.39 -0.15 16.68
CA PRO A 252 -20.34 0.06 15.23
C PRO A 252 -19.24 -0.80 14.59
N TYR A 253 -19.04 -0.68 13.28
CA TYR A 253 -17.89 -1.31 12.64
C TYR A 253 -16.58 -0.73 13.17
N HIS A 254 -15.55 -1.56 13.24
CA HIS A 254 -14.18 -1.15 13.60
C HIS A 254 -13.32 -1.03 12.34
N ARG A 255 -12.52 0.03 12.23
CA ARG A 255 -11.63 0.29 11.08
C ARG A 255 -10.27 -0.37 11.30
N MET A 256 -9.98 -1.46 10.60
CA MET A 256 -8.67 -2.09 10.60
C MET A 256 -7.75 -1.38 9.61
N ALA A 257 -7.00 -0.39 10.10
CA ALA A 257 -6.11 0.44 9.30
C ALA A 257 -4.71 -0.18 9.24
N ILE A 258 -4.23 -0.47 8.02
CA ILE A 258 -2.93 -1.09 7.75
C ILE A 258 -1.99 -0.03 7.18
N PHE A 259 -0.93 0.28 7.91
CA PHE A 259 0.08 1.25 7.52
C PHE A 259 1.39 0.55 7.17
N LEU A 260 2.01 0.98 6.06
CA LEU A 260 3.38 0.67 5.74
C LEU A 260 4.23 1.92 5.95
N LEU A 261 5.23 1.76 6.78
CA LEU A 261 6.15 2.80 7.21
C LEU A 261 7.54 2.49 6.66
N GLU A 262 8.18 3.46 6.04
CA GLU A 262 9.53 3.38 5.52
C GLU A 262 10.52 3.77 6.63
N GLN A 263 11.57 2.97 6.78
CA GLN A 263 12.70 3.26 7.66
C GLN A 263 13.74 4.11 6.93
N LEU A 264 14.52 4.89 7.67
CA LEU A 264 15.63 5.62 7.06
C LEU A 264 16.71 4.64 6.53
N PRO A 265 17.38 4.95 5.41
CA PRO A 265 18.41 4.07 4.88
C PRO A 265 19.51 3.76 5.90
N GLY A 266 19.78 2.48 6.13
CA GLY A 266 20.78 2.02 7.10
C GLY A 266 20.34 2.03 8.56
N GLU A 267 19.16 2.59 8.89
CA GLU A 267 18.58 2.50 10.22
C GLU A 267 17.69 1.26 10.33
N ARG A 268 17.82 0.52 11.44
CA ARG A 268 16.93 -0.59 11.79
C ARG A 268 16.10 -0.21 13.01
N VAL A 269 14.85 -0.63 13.03
CA VAL A 269 14.00 -0.49 14.21
C VAL A 269 14.41 -1.53 15.25
N ASP A 270 14.65 -1.08 16.48
CA ASP A 270 14.87 -1.95 17.63
C ASP A 270 13.57 -2.65 18.03
N VAL A 271 13.41 -3.90 17.58
CA VAL A 271 12.22 -4.71 17.82
C VAL A 271 12.09 -5.12 19.29
N ALA A 272 13.19 -5.29 20.01
CA ALA A 272 13.15 -5.63 21.44
C ALA A 272 12.52 -4.48 22.24
N LYS A 273 12.92 -3.24 21.94
CA LYS A 273 12.31 -2.05 22.52
C LYS A 273 10.84 -1.88 22.15
N VAL A 274 10.44 -2.24 20.92
CA VAL A 274 9.01 -2.25 20.54
C VAL A 274 8.25 -3.30 21.36
N LYS A 275 8.80 -4.52 21.52
CA LYS A 275 8.23 -5.58 22.35
C LYS A 275 8.06 -5.09 23.78
N GLU A 276 9.09 -4.51 24.40
CA GLU A 276 9.05 -3.98 25.76
C GLU A 276 7.94 -2.93 25.96
N LEU A 277 7.84 -1.96 25.05
CA LEU A 277 6.85 -0.87 25.15
C LEU A 277 5.40 -1.35 25.06
N TYR A 278 5.17 -2.45 24.34
CA TYR A 278 3.83 -2.97 24.06
C TYR A 278 3.60 -4.39 24.61
N ALA A 279 4.50 -4.86 25.49
CA ALA A 279 4.40 -6.17 26.13
C ALA A 279 3.23 -6.23 27.11
N SER A 280 3.01 -5.15 27.86
CA SER A 280 1.99 -5.05 28.90
C SER A 280 0.59 -4.80 28.35
N SER A 281 0.48 -3.95 27.31
CA SER A 281 -0.79 -3.64 26.67
C SER A 281 -0.63 -3.22 25.21
N ARG A 282 -1.59 -3.66 24.39
CA ARG A 282 -1.76 -3.23 22.99
C ARG A 282 -2.69 -2.02 22.86
N ASP A 283 -3.31 -1.60 23.96
CA ASP A 283 -4.31 -0.54 24.01
C ASP A 283 -3.65 0.85 24.10
N LYS A 284 -4.40 1.88 23.74
CA LYS A 284 -3.96 3.29 23.68
C LYS A 284 -2.72 3.50 22.79
N PHE A 285 -2.60 2.73 21.72
CA PHE A 285 -1.50 2.85 20.75
C PHE A 285 -1.55 4.17 19.96
N SER A 286 -0.42 4.86 19.86
CA SER A 286 -0.29 6.09 19.07
C SER A 286 0.70 5.92 17.92
N LEU A 287 0.17 5.89 16.69
CA LEU A 287 1.00 5.82 15.48
C LEU A 287 1.89 7.07 15.31
N LYS A 288 1.43 8.24 15.78
CA LYS A 288 2.22 9.47 15.75
C LYS A 288 3.45 9.37 16.65
N SER A 289 3.27 8.88 17.88
CA SER A 289 4.37 8.69 18.84
C SER A 289 5.33 7.60 18.37
N PHE A 290 4.81 6.57 17.71
CA PHE A 290 5.62 5.51 17.10
C PHE A 290 6.53 6.07 15.99
N GLN A 291 5.99 6.88 15.08
CA GLN A 291 6.79 7.53 14.02
C GLN A 291 7.90 8.40 14.59
N SER A 292 7.62 9.23 15.59
CA SER A 292 8.65 10.10 16.19
C SER A 292 9.73 9.29 16.92
N LYS A 293 9.37 8.20 17.60
CA LYS A 293 10.30 7.40 18.39
C LYS A 293 11.25 6.56 17.53
N PHE A 294 10.75 6.02 16.42
CA PHE A 294 11.50 5.12 15.54
C PHE A 294 11.88 5.75 14.19
N ARG A 295 11.62 7.06 14.00
CA ARG A 295 11.95 7.84 12.80
C ARG A 295 11.43 7.25 11.48
N VAL A 296 10.29 6.57 11.54
CA VAL A 296 9.65 5.93 10.37
C VAL A 296 8.62 6.85 9.73
N ARG A 297 8.39 6.71 8.41
CA ARG A 297 7.48 7.56 7.63
C ARG A 297 6.44 6.75 6.87
N PRO A 298 5.14 7.06 6.97
CA PRO A 298 4.10 6.33 6.25
C PRO A 298 4.18 6.60 4.74
N PHE A 299 4.11 5.53 3.95
CA PHE A 299 4.15 5.60 2.50
C PHE A 299 3.11 4.70 1.82
N GLY A 300 2.66 3.64 2.49
CA GLY A 300 1.62 2.74 1.99
C GLY A 300 0.47 2.62 2.97
N PHE A 301 -0.73 2.41 2.43
CA PHE A 301 -1.95 2.29 3.24
C PHE A 301 -2.99 1.39 2.57
N ASN A 302 -3.66 0.57 3.38
CA ASN A 302 -4.91 -0.07 3.02
C ASN A 302 -5.75 -0.26 4.30
N MET A 303 -7.02 -0.61 4.17
CA MET A 303 -7.87 -0.89 5.31
C MET A 303 -8.96 -1.90 4.96
N PHE A 304 -9.49 -2.53 6.00
CA PHE A 304 -10.76 -3.24 5.97
C PHE A 304 -11.54 -2.88 7.22
N ARG A 305 -12.79 -3.33 7.32
CA ARG A 305 -13.63 -3.14 8.50
C ARG A 305 -14.01 -4.49 9.09
N SER A 306 -14.17 -4.56 10.40
CA SER A 306 -14.77 -5.70 11.10
C SER A 306 -16.06 -5.26 11.78
N VAL A 307 -17.00 -6.19 11.89
CA VAL A 307 -18.24 -6.04 12.67
C VAL A 307 -18.41 -7.27 13.54
N TRP A 308 -19.27 -7.18 14.55
CA TRP A 308 -19.66 -8.37 15.29
C TRP A 308 -20.45 -9.31 14.38
N ASP A 309 -20.04 -10.57 14.34
CA ASP A 309 -20.74 -11.67 13.68
C ASP A 309 -20.85 -12.87 14.64
N ASP A 310 -21.56 -13.91 14.23
CA ASP A 310 -21.78 -15.09 15.08
C ASP A 310 -20.48 -15.84 15.39
N ASN A 311 -19.49 -15.74 14.50
CA ASN A 311 -18.18 -16.37 14.64
C ASN A 311 -17.27 -15.65 15.65
N THR A 312 -17.50 -14.35 15.88
CA THR A 312 -16.75 -13.53 16.83
C THR A 312 -16.83 -14.09 18.26
N ALA A 313 -17.96 -14.73 18.61
CA ALA A 313 -18.15 -15.36 19.91
C ALA A 313 -17.43 -16.73 20.05
N ALA A 314 -17.17 -17.40 18.92
CA ALA A 314 -16.53 -18.72 18.87
C ALA A 314 -15.01 -18.66 18.65
N GLY A 315 -14.45 -17.49 18.32
CA GLY A 315 -13.03 -17.30 18.03
C GLY A 315 -12.10 -17.63 19.21
N PRO A 316 -10.80 -17.92 18.93
CA PRO A 316 -9.84 -18.44 19.91
C PRO A 316 -9.43 -17.44 21.00
N VAL A 317 -9.75 -16.15 20.85
CA VAL A 317 -9.46 -15.13 21.86
C VAL A 317 -10.61 -15.11 22.87
N LYS A 318 -10.42 -15.73 24.05
CA LYS A 318 -11.32 -15.53 25.19
C LYS A 318 -11.34 -14.03 25.52
N LEU A 319 -12.45 -13.36 25.17
CA LEU A 319 -12.76 -11.99 25.53
C LEU A 319 -12.53 -11.81 27.05
N ARG A 320 -11.76 -10.79 27.47
CA ARG A 320 -11.40 -10.58 28.88
C ARG A 320 -12.63 -10.17 29.68
N GLY A 321 -12.99 -10.93 30.72
CA GLY A 321 -13.83 -10.51 31.87
C GLY A 321 -15.04 -9.62 31.58
N TRP A 322 -14.83 -8.31 31.40
CA TRP A 322 -15.87 -7.33 31.04
C TRP A 322 -16.33 -7.40 29.57
N GLU A 323 -15.46 -7.84 28.65
CA GLU A 323 -15.73 -8.06 27.22
C GLU A 323 -16.64 -9.28 27.00
N ALA A 324 -16.49 -10.33 27.82
CA ALA A 324 -17.36 -11.51 27.79
C ALA A 324 -18.69 -11.28 28.54
N LYS A 325 -18.70 -10.50 29.63
CA LYS A 325 -19.90 -10.22 30.44
C LYS A 325 -20.91 -9.29 29.77
N ARG A 326 -20.53 -8.56 28.70
CA ARG A 326 -21.39 -7.62 27.96
C ARG A 326 -21.88 -8.18 26.61
N GLN A 327 -21.96 -9.50 26.47
CA GLN A 327 -22.53 -10.21 25.31
C GLN A 327 -24.05 -10.00 25.13
N GLY A 328 -24.75 -9.40 26.10
CA GLY A 328 -26.12 -8.92 25.95
C GLY A 328 -26.15 -7.51 25.35
N PRO A 329 -27.12 -7.17 24.49
CA PRO A 329 -27.17 -5.86 23.82
C PRO A 329 -27.47 -4.75 24.83
N LYS A 330 -26.42 -4.17 25.43
CA LYS A 330 -26.53 -2.97 26.29
C LYS A 330 -27.11 -1.77 25.51
N TYR A 331 -27.13 -1.86 24.19
CA TYR A 331 -27.64 -0.86 23.26
C TYR A 331 -28.90 -1.27 22.46
N ARG A 332 -29.66 -2.31 22.89
CA ARG A 332 -30.99 -2.58 22.29
C ARG A 332 -31.95 -1.37 22.43
N GLN A 333 -31.67 -0.50 23.40
CA GLN A 333 -32.41 0.74 23.62
C GLN A 333 -32.09 1.80 22.54
N LEU A 334 -30.87 1.90 22.02
CA LEU A 334 -30.52 2.85 20.95
C LEU A 334 -31.21 2.50 19.62
N TRP A 335 -31.44 1.22 19.34
CA TRP A 335 -32.22 0.79 18.17
C TRP A 335 -33.71 1.12 18.28
N LYS A 336 -34.22 1.33 19.51
CA LYS A 336 -35.58 1.85 19.75
C LYS A 336 -35.69 3.36 19.51
N TYR A 337 -34.60 4.13 19.59
CA TYR A 337 -34.60 5.58 19.41
C TYR A 337 -34.36 6.03 17.95
N THR A 338 -33.70 5.21 17.12
CA THR A 338 -33.63 5.47 15.66
C THR A 338 -34.99 5.34 14.96
N LYS A 339 -35.94 4.61 15.57
CA LYS A 339 -37.36 4.51 15.12
C LYS A 339 -38.34 5.42 15.90
N ARG A 340 -37.83 6.43 16.62
CA ARG A 340 -38.64 7.49 17.23
C ARG A 340 -37.97 8.84 17.04
N ILE A 341 -37.77 9.21 15.78
CA ILE A 341 -37.57 10.62 15.45
C ILE A 341 -38.90 11.32 15.77
N ARG A 342 -38.87 12.29 16.69
CA ARG A 342 -40.04 13.08 17.08
C ARG A 342 -40.61 13.74 15.81
N GLY A 343 -41.75 13.25 15.33
CA GLY A 343 -42.44 13.74 14.12
C GLY A 343 -42.40 12.85 12.87
N LEU A 344 -41.66 11.73 12.86
CA LEU A 344 -41.53 10.85 11.67
C LEU A 344 -42.00 9.40 11.89
N SER A 345 -41.99 8.90 13.13
CA SER A 345 -42.51 7.55 13.44
C SER A 345 -42.92 7.41 14.90
N ASN A 346 -43.93 6.57 15.15
CA ASN A 346 -44.32 6.12 16.49
C ASN A 346 -44.24 4.59 16.58
N ALA A 347 -44.51 4.03 17.76
CA ALA A 347 -44.37 2.60 18.03
C ALA A 347 -45.22 1.66 17.12
N ARG A 348 -46.10 2.22 16.30
CA ARG A 348 -47.00 1.50 15.38
C ARG A 348 -46.69 1.70 13.90
N GLY A 349 -45.67 2.50 13.53
CA GLY A 349 -45.25 2.68 12.14
C GLY A 349 -44.85 4.11 11.76
N TRP A 350 -44.59 4.31 10.47
CA TRP A 350 -44.32 5.63 9.88
C TRP A 350 -45.61 6.44 9.82
N THR A 351 -45.56 7.68 10.32
CA THR A 351 -46.67 8.62 10.15
C THR A 351 -46.70 9.07 8.69
N LYS A 352 -47.59 8.48 7.86
CA LYS A 352 -47.95 9.07 6.57
C LYS A 352 -48.55 10.45 6.85
N ARG A 353 -47.86 11.53 6.48
CA ARG A 353 -48.50 12.84 6.34
C ARG A 353 -49.40 12.79 5.11
N LYS A 354 -50.66 13.19 5.28
CA LYS A 354 -51.52 13.64 4.18
C LYS A 354 -51.00 14.96 3.66
#